data_AF-A0A094K1D8-F1
#
_entry.id   AF-A0A094K1D8-F1
#
_cell.length_a   1.000
_cell.length_b   1.000
_cell.length_c   1.000
_cell.angle_alpha   90.00
_cell.angle_beta   90.00
_cell.angle_gamma   90.00
#
_symmetry.space_group_name_H-M   'P 1'
#
loop_
_entity.id
_entity.type
_entity.pdbx_description
1 polymer ?
#
loop_
_entity_poly.entity_id
_entity_poly.type
_entity_poly.pdbx_seq_one_letter_code
_entity_poly.pdbx_strand_id
1 'polypeptide(L)'
;EKFSAAMNPQTLLDLLQVESQKIEEESEKMAEKFLEGEVPLETFLEQFSMMRKLSHLRRVRVEKLQEILRKLEGSKEPGRDSQPPKPQPFPSGSPSFPLPYSPTPNMPLGPTAHGALPPAPF
;
A
#
# COMPACT_ATOMS: atom_id res chain seq x y z
N GLU A 1 -3.62 -23.51 -26.74
CA GLU A 1 -4.48 -22.50 -26.05
C GLU A 1 -3.86 -21.81 -24.82
N LYS A 2 -2.62 -22.11 -24.39
CA LYS A 2 -2.04 -21.50 -23.16
C LYS A 2 -1.70 -20.00 -23.26
N PHE A 3 -1.51 -19.50 -24.48
CA PHE A 3 -1.13 -18.09 -24.71
C PHE A 3 -2.28 -17.10 -24.50
N SER A 4 -3.53 -17.48 -24.80
CA SER A 4 -4.69 -16.59 -24.65
C SER A 4 -5.08 -16.39 -23.18
N ALA A 5 -5.01 -17.46 -22.36
CA ALA A 5 -5.23 -17.36 -20.91
C ALA A 5 -4.19 -16.47 -20.21
N ALA A 6 -2.94 -16.47 -20.69
CA ALA A 6 -1.87 -15.58 -20.24
C ALA A 6 -2.05 -14.11 -20.68
N MET A 7 -3.04 -13.79 -21.52
CA MET A 7 -3.37 -12.40 -21.87
C MET A 7 -4.37 -11.76 -20.89
N ASN A 8 -4.97 -12.53 -19.98
CA ASN A 8 -5.78 -11.95 -18.90
C ASN A 8 -4.83 -11.37 -17.83
N PRO A 9 -4.93 -10.07 -17.51
CA PRO A 9 -4.08 -9.43 -16.50
C PRO A 9 -4.14 -10.09 -15.12
N GLN A 10 -5.27 -10.69 -14.74
CA GLN A 10 -5.40 -11.42 -13.48
C GLN A 10 -4.58 -12.72 -13.51
N THR A 11 -4.68 -13.50 -14.58
CA THR A 11 -3.87 -14.72 -14.75
C THR A 11 -2.38 -14.40 -14.72
N LEU A 12 -1.96 -13.27 -15.29
CA LEU A 12 -0.57 -12.81 -15.23
C LEU A 12 -0.13 -12.49 -13.80
N LEU A 13 -0.99 -11.84 -13.01
CA LEU A 13 -0.72 -11.56 -11.61
C LEU A 13 -0.57 -12.86 -10.82
N ASP A 14 -1.49 -13.81 -11.00
CA ASP A 14 -1.46 -15.10 -10.30
C ASP A 14 -0.19 -15.89 -10.65
N LEU A 15 0.16 -15.97 -11.94
CA LEU A 15 1.40 -16.61 -12.40
C LEU A 15 2.65 -15.94 -11.81
N LEU A 16 2.68 -14.60 -11.80
CA LEU A 16 3.80 -13.86 -11.25
C LEU A 16 3.93 -14.06 -9.72
N GLN A 17 2.81 -14.16 -9.00
CA GLN A 17 2.80 -14.47 -7.56
C GLN A 17 3.37 -15.85 -7.29
N VAL A 18 2.90 -16.88 -8.01
CA VAL A 18 3.42 -18.26 -7.89
C VAL A 18 4.93 -18.29 -8.17
N GLU A 19 5.37 -17.63 -9.25
CA GLU A 19 6.78 -17.54 -9.60
C GLU A 19 7.59 -16.72 -8.58
N SER A 20 7.00 -15.70 -7.95
CA SER A 20 7.63 -14.94 -6.87
C SER A 20 7.85 -15.79 -5.62
N GLN A 21 6.83 -16.57 -5.23
CA GLN A 21 6.92 -17.47 -4.08
C GLN A 21 7.94 -18.59 -4.34
N LYS A 22 7.90 -19.19 -5.53
CA LYS A 22 8.85 -20.24 -5.91
C LYS A 22 10.30 -19.81 -5.76
N ILE A 23 10.68 -18.63 -6.27
CA ILE A 23 12.07 -18.17 -6.17
C ILE A 23 12.45 -17.77 -4.74
N GLU A 24 11.48 -17.36 -3.92
CA GLU A 24 11.69 -17.11 -2.49
C GLU A 24 12.02 -18.43 -1.76
N GLU A 25 11.21 -19.46 -1.95
CA GLU A 25 11.44 -20.81 -1.40
C GLU A 25 12.76 -21.41 -1.89
N GLU A 26 13.08 -21.31 -3.18
CA GLU A 26 14.36 -21.79 -3.72
C GLU A 26 15.55 -21.04 -3.07
N SER A 27 15.40 -19.75 -2.78
CA SER A 27 16.45 -18.95 -2.12
C SER A 27 16.63 -19.37 -0.65
N GLU A 28 15.55 -19.68 0.06
CA GLU A 28 15.60 -20.20 1.43
C GLU A 28 16.30 -21.57 1.48
N LYS A 29 15.93 -22.48 0.57
CA LYS A 29 16.59 -23.79 0.46
C LYS A 29 18.09 -23.67 0.16
N MET A 30 18.51 -22.70 -0.65
CA MET A 30 19.93 -22.44 -0.89
C MET A 30 20.64 -21.96 0.38
N ALA A 31 19.98 -21.13 1.19
CA ALA A 31 20.52 -20.67 2.47
C ALA A 31 20.63 -21.81 3.49
N GLU A 32 19.62 -22.67 3.61
CA GLU A 32 19.65 -23.86 4.47
C GLU A 32 20.86 -24.75 4.14
N LYS A 33 21.04 -25.09 2.86
CA LYS A 33 22.19 -25.88 2.40
C LYS A 33 23.54 -25.25 2.75
N PHE A 34 23.65 -23.92 2.66
CA PHE A 34 24.86 -23.21 3.06
C PHE A 34 25.09 -23.31 4.57
N LEU A 35 24.05 -23.14 5.39
CA LEU A 35 24.13 -23.26 6.84
C LEU A 35 24.45 -24.70 7.30
N GLU A 36 24.03 -25.70 6.53
CA GLU A 36 24.37 -27.11 6.71
C GLU A 36 25.80 -27.45 6.23
N GLY A 37 26.47 -26.52 5.56
CA GLY A 37 27.82 -26.71 5.03
C GLY A 37 27.88 -27.52 3.73
N GLU A 38 26.76 -27.73 3.05
CA GLU A 38 26.70 -28.45 1.76
C GLU A 38 27.22 -27.62 0.58
N VAL A 39 27.26 -26.28 0.73
CA VAL A 39 27.61 -25.35 -0.35
C VAL A 39 28.75 -24.41 0.11
N PRO A 40 29.82 -24.22 -0.69
CA PRO A 40 30.87 -23.24 -0.39
C PRO A 40 30.38 -21.79 -0.42
N LEU A 41 31.10 -20.91 0.30
CA LEU A 41 30.75 -19.49 0.43
C LEU A 41 30.60 -18.78 -0.92
N GLU A 42 31.57 -18.90 -1.83
CA GLU A 42 31.54 -18.24 -3.14
C GLU A 42 30.30 -18.62 -3.96
N THR A 43 29.97 -19.92 -4.01
CA THR A 43 28.78 -20.41 -4.72
C THR A 43 27.49 -19.89 -4.08
N PHE A 44 27.43 -19.88 -2.75
CA PHE A 44 26.29 -19.32 -2.03
C PHE A 44 26.10 -17.85 -2.36
N LEU A 45 27.16 -17.03 -2.26
CA LEU A 45 27.07 -15.58 -2.53
C LEU A 45 26.61 -15.28 -3.96
N GLU A 46 27.10 -16.00 -4.96
CA GLU A 46 26.68 -15.82 -6.35
C GLU A 46 25.20 -16.20 -6.56
N GLN A 47 24.82 -17.42 -6.18
CA GLN A 47 23.48 -17.94 -6.47
C GLN A 47 22.41 -17.28 -5.58
N PHE A 48 22.64 -17.20 -4.27
CA PHE A 48 21.69 -16.62 -3.33
C PHE A 48 21.43 -15.14 -3.63
N SER A 49 22.47 -14.35 -3.94
CA SER A 49 22.27 -12.94 -4.26
C SER A 49 21.46 -12.75 -5.56
N MET A 50 21.70 -13.57 -6.58
CA MET A 50 20.92 -13.57 -7.82
C MET A 50 19.45 -13.90 -7.56
N MET A 51 19.19 -14.98 -6.81
CA MET A 51 17.83 -15.43 -6.49
C MET A 51 17.10 -14.41 -5.63
N ARG A 52 17.77 -13.85 -4.61
CA ARG A 52 17.19 -12.85 -3.72
C ARG A 52 16.88 -11.54 -4.46
N LYS A 53 17.76 -11.10 -5.36
CA LYS A 53 17.49 -9.97 -6.26
C LYS A 53 16.26 -10.22 -7.13
N LEU A 54 16.14 -11.42 -7.72
CA LEU A 54 15.00 -11.79 -8.56
C LEU A 54 13.69 -11.85 -7.75
N SER A 55 13.72 -12.46 -6.57
CA SER A 55 12.58 -12.52 -5.63
C SER A 55 12.07 -11.11 -5.30
N HIS A 56 12.95 -10.21 -4.87
CA HIS A 56 12.58 -8.82 -4.56
C HIS A 56 12.01 -8.09 -5.77
N LEU A 57 12.60 -8.27 -6.96
CA LEU A 57 12.07 -7.65 -8.17
C LEU A 57 10.68 -8.18 -8.53
N ARG A 58 10.43 -9.49 -8.40
CA ARG A 58 9.12 -10.10 -8.67
C ARG A 58 8.07 -9.61 -7.67
N ARG A 59 8.40 -9.54 -6.38
CA ARG A 59 7.51 -8.99 -5.34
C ARG A 59 7.07 -7.57 -5.66
N VAL A 60 8.00 -6.69 -6.03
CA VAL A 60 7.66 -5.32 -6.45
C VAL A 60 6.77 -5.31 -7.69
N ARG A 61 7.02 -6.19 -8.67
CA ARG A 61 6.19 -6.30 -9.88
C ARG A 61 4.77 -6.80 -9.56
N VAL A 62 4.61 -7.73 -8.62
CA VAL A 62 3.30 -8.18 -8.12
C VAL A 62 2.55 -7.00 -7.52
N GLU A 63 3.17 -6.27 -6.60
CA GLU A 63 2.57 -5.10 -5.94
C GLU A 63 2.14 -4.04 -6.96
N LYS A 64 2.97 -3.77 -7.97
CA LYS A 64 2.67 -2.79 -9.01
C LYS A 64 1.56 -3.24 -9.97
N LEU A 65 1.54 -4.49 -10.39
CA LEU A 65 0.47 -5.01 -11.24
C LEU A 65 -0.87 -5.01 -10.48
N GLN A 66 -0.86 -5.42 -9.21
CA GLN A 66 -2.04 -5.38 -8.35
C GLN A 66 -2.55 -3.94 -8.15
N GLU A 67 -1.66 -2.95 -8.01
CA GLU A 67 -2.02 -1.53 -7.96
C GLU A 67 -2.73 -1.07 -9.25
N ILE A 68 -2.20 -1.45 -10.42
CA ILE A 68 -2.77 -1.09 -11.74
C ILE A 68 -4.16 -1.70 -11.92
N LEU A 69 -4.34 -2.98 -11.60
CA LEU A 69 -5.63 -3.66 -11.74
C LEU A 69 -6.71 -3.03 -10.87
N ARG A 70 -6.37 -2.70 -9.62
CA ARG A 70 -7.28 -2.01 -8.69
C ARG A 70 -7.71 -0.64 -9.21
N LYS A 71 -6.80 0.11 -9.86
CA LYS A 71 -7.12 1.41 -10.48
C LYS A 71 -8.05 1.25 -11.68
N LEU A 72 -7.86 0.20 -12.48
CA LEU A 72 -8.74 -0.10 -13.62
C LEU A 72 -10.16 -0.43 -13.15
N GLU A 73 -10.28 -1.22 -12.08
CA GLU A 73 -11.57 -1.54 -11.47
C GLU A 73 -12.25 -0.32 -10.82
N GLY A 74 -11.49 0.51 -10.12
CA GLY A 74 -11.97 1.75 -9.49
C GLY A 74 -12.36 2.87 -10.47
N SER A 75 -11.95 2.78 -11.74
CA SER A 75 -12.34 3.74 -12.79
C SER A 75 -13.71 3.44 -13.40
N LYS A 76 -14.36 2.34 -13.01
CA LYS A 76 -15.73 1.94 -13.38
C LYS A 76 -16.74 2.30 -12.28
N GLU A 77 -16.69 3.51 -11.72
CA GLU A 77 -17.87 4.04 -11.02
C GLU A 77 -18.94 4.37 -12.09
N PRO A 78 -20.12 3.72 -12.05
CA PRO A 78 -21.23 4.08 -12.93
C PRO A 78 -21.72 5.48 -12.53
N GLY A 79 -22.06 6.29 -13.53
CA GLY A 79 -22.50 7.67 -13.35
C GLY A 79 -23.42 7.83 -12.13
N ARG A 80 -22.87 8.43 -11.08
CA ARG A 80 -23.69 9.02 -10.02
C ARG A 80 -24.28 10.27 -10.65
N ASP A 81 -25.54 10.10 -11.04
CA ASP A 81 -26.46 11.09 -11.56
C ASP A 81 -26.11 12.49 -11.04
N SER A 82 -25.87 13.40 -12.00
CA SER A 82 -25.57 14.80 -11.74
C SER A 82 -26.85 15.49 -11.28
N GLN A 83 -27.33 15.17 -10.08
CA GLN A 83 -28.41 15.92 -9.47
C GLN A 83 -27.82 17.24 -8.95
N PRO A 84 -28.32 18.41 -9.40
CA PRO A 84 -27.87 19.68 -8.84
C PRO A 84 -28.19 19.72 -7.34
N PRO A 85 -27.29 20.24 -6.49
CA PRO A 85 -27.57 20.35 -5.07
C PRO A 85 -28.78 21.29 -4.88
N LYS A 86 -29.86 20.79 -4.28
CA LYS A 86 -30.94 21.65 -3.77
C LYS A 86 -30.34 22.60 -2.72
N PRO A 87 -30.64 23.91 -2.76
CA PRO A 87 -30.13 24.85 -1.77
C PRO A 87 -30.73 24.52 -0.40
N GLN A 88 -29.89 24.10 0.55
CA GLN A 88 -30.24 24.07 1.96
C GLN A 88 -30.23 25.51 2.52
N PRO A 89 -31.19 25.91 3.36
CA PRO A 89 -31.13 27.21 4.04
C PRO A 89 -29.95 27.23 5.02
N PHE A 90 -29.04 28.17 4.82
CA PHE A 90 -27.96 28.45 5.77
C PHE A 90 -28.53 29.08 7.05
N PRO A 91 -28.18 28.62 8.26
CA PRO A 91 -28.35 29.44 9.45
C PRO A 91 -27.29 30.56 9.42
N SER A 92 -27.76 31.80 9.41
CA SER A 92 -26.96 33.02 9.49
C SER A 92 -26.03 32.98 10.70
N GLY A 93 -24.71 33.03 10.51
CA GLY A 93 -23.83 33.21 11.66
C GLY A 93 -22.31 33.06 11.55
N SER A 94 -21.69 32.76 10.40
CA SER A 94 -20.22 32.76 10.32
C SER A 94 -19.68 33.02 8.91
N PRO A 95 -18.53 33.70 8.76
CA PRO A 95 -17.93 33.93 7.46
C PRO A 95 -17.27 32.64 6.93
N SER A 96 -17.70 32.24 5.74
CA SER A 96 -17.39 30.96 5.12
C SER A 96 -16.20 31.04 4.17
N PHE A 97 -14.96 31.19 4.64
CA PHE A 97 -13.78 30.88 3.81
C PHE A 97 -12.55 30.54 4.67
N PRO A 98 -12.04 29.29 4.64
CA PRO A 98 -10.65 29.04 5.01
C PRO A 98 -9.74 29.46 3.84
N LEU A 99 -8.84 30.42 4.10
CA LEU A 99 -7.75 30.76 3.17
C LEU A 99 -6.80 29.55 3.03
N PRO A 100 -6.22 29.30 1.83
CA PRO A 100 -5.51 28.06 1.51
C PRO A 100 -4.14 27.86 2.17
N TYR A 101 -3.68 28.77 3.04
CA TYR A 101 -2.40 28.62 3.74
C TYR A 101 -2.49 29.15 5.18
N SER A 102 -2.66 28.25 6.13
CA SER A 102 -2.40 28.50 7.56
C SER A 102 -1.42 27.44 8.08
N PRO A 103 -0.22 27.80 8.55
CA PRO A 103 0.75 26.85 9.07
C PRO A 103 0.47 26.62 10.56
N THR A 104 -0.59 25.89 10.89
CA THR A 104 -0.84 25.49 12.28
C THR A 104 -1.01 23.98 12.34
N PRO A 105 -0.17 23.25 13.12
CA PRO A 105 -0.25 21.80 13.17
C PRO A 105 -1.61 21.36 13.71
N ASN A 106 -2.22 20.44 12.98
CA ASN A 106 -3.45 19.72 13.33
C ASN A 106 -3.22 18.91 14.61
N MET A 107 -3.40 19.51 15.79
CA MET A 107 -3.45 18.77 17.05
C MET A 107 -4.86 18.22 17.28
N PRO A 108 -5.00 16.94 17.67
CA PRO A 108 -6.29 16.41 18.08
C PRO A 108 -6.76 17.15 19.34
N LEU A 109 -7.97 17.71 19.30
CA LEU A 109 -8.66 18.28 20.45
C LEU A 109 -8.76 17.20 21.54
N GLY A 110 -7.91 17.30 22.56
CA GLY A 110 -8.08 16.52 23.80
C GLY A 110 -9.39 16.92 24.51
N PRO A 111 -9.92 16.06 25.38
CA PRO A 111 -11.18 16.35 26.07
C PRO A 111 -11.05 17.64 26.89
N THR A 112 -11.97 18.57 26.66
CA THR A 112 -12.10 19.84 27.38
C THR A 112 -12.33 19.56 28.86
N ALA A 113 -11.30 19.74 29.69
CA ALA A 113 -11.45 19.73 31.14
C ALA A 113 -12.16 21.02 31.59
N HIS A 114 -13.49 20.99 31.66
CA HIS A 114 -14.25 21.99 32.39
C HIS A 114 -14.04 21.78 33.88
N GLY A 115 -13.18 22.59 34.49
CA GLY A 115 -13.02 22.64 35.95
C GLY A 115 -12.08 23.76 36.33
N ALA A 116 -12.62 24.83 36.94
CA ALA A 116 -11.82 25.90 37.50
C ALA A 116 -10.84 25.34 38.54
N LEU A 117 -9.54 25.54 38.33
CA LEU A 117 -8.52 25.22 39.33
C LEU A 117 -8.62 26.26 40.47
N PRO A 118 -8.72 25.83 41.75
CA PRO A 118 -8.69 26.77 42.86
C PRO A 118 -7.29 27.41 42.98
N PRO A 119 -7.18 28.70 43.35
CA PRO A 119 -5.89 29.33 43.56
C PRO A 119 -5.18 28.72 44.78
N ALA A 120 -3.89 28.44 44.64
CA ALA A 120 -3.05 27.94 45.72
C ALA A 120 -2.76 29.05 46.76
N PRO A 121 -2.71 28.72 48.07
CA PRO A 121 -2.30 29.67 49.10
C PRO A 121 -0.78 29.81 49.16
N PHE A 122 -0.32 31.03 49.44
CA PHE A 122 1.00 31.31 49.99
C PHE A 122 0.97 31.15 51.51
#